data_AF-A0A950I3I1-F1
#
_entry.id   AF-A0A950I3I1-F1
#
_cell.length_a   1.000
_cell.length_b   1.000
_cell.length_c   1.000
_cell.angle_alpha   90.00
_cell.angle_beta   90.00
_cell.angle_gamma   90.00
#
_symmetry.space_group_name_H-M   'P 1'
#
loop_
_entity.id
_entity.type
_entity.pdbx_description
1 polymer ?
#
loop_
_entity_poly.entity_id
_entity_poly.type
_entity_poly.pdbx_seq_one_letter_code
_entity_poly.pdbx_strand_id
1 'polypeptide(L)' 'ATWGLKLEKSLGKDFKLSFKVDTYEQRNNWALGSGSPGLANFYARFIEVGISKQF' A
#
# COMPACT_ATOMS: atom_id res chain seq x y z
N ALA A 1 -2.05 11.40 -1.98
CA ALA A 1 -3.13 10.49 -2.37
C ALA A 1 -2.61 9.06 -2.25
N THR A 2 -3.37 8.16 -1.61
CA THR A 2 -2.99 6.75 -1.49
C THR A 2 -3.28 6.04 -2.80
N TRP A 3 -2.28 5.44 -3.44
CA TRP A 3 -2.46 4.64 -4.65
C TRP A 3 -1.69 3.34 -4.54
N GLY A 4 -2.22 2.29 -5.15
CA GLY A 4 -1.61 0.97 -5.12
C GLY A 4 -1.96 0.14 -6.35
N LEU A 5 -1.09 -0.82 -6.64
CA LEU A 5 -1.24 -1.79 -7.72
C LEU A 5 -1.08 -3.18 -7.16
N LYS A 6 -2.01 -4.07 -7.51
CA LYS A 6 -1.98 -5.48 -7.13
C LYS A 6 -2.07 -6.34 -8.38
N LEU A 7 -1.18 -7.32 -8.48
CA LEU A 7 -1.18 -8.36 -9.50
C LEU A 7 -1.35 -9.71 -8.82
N GLU A 8 -2.24 -10.53 -9.37
CA GLU A 8 -2.47 -11.89 -8.92
C GLU A 8 -2.38 -12.83 -10.11
N LYS A 9 -1.71 -13.96 -9.92
CA LYS A 9 -1.56 -14.99 -10.93
C LYS A 9 -1.84 -16.36 -10.34
N SER A 10 -2.81 -17.06 -10.90
CA SER A 10 -3.03 -18.48 -10.61
C SER A 10 -1.93 -19.32 -11.27
N LEU A 11 -1.31 -20.19 -10.48
CA LEU A 11 -0.35 -21.19 -10.92
C LEU A 11 -0.97 -22.58 -10.74
N GLY A 12 -1.44 -23.15 -11.85
CA GLY A 12 -2.17 -24.41 -11.81
C GLY A 12 -3.54 -24.27 -11.11
N LYS A 13 -4.02 -25.37 -10.53
CA LYS A 13 -5.32 -25.41 -9.84
C LYS A 13 -5.25 -24.93 -8.39
N ASP A 14 -4.08 -25.09 -7.77
CA ASP A 14 -4.00 -25.05 -6.31
C ASP A 14 -3.22 -23.85 -5.80
N PHE A 15 -2.44 -23.16 -6.62
CA PHE A 15 -1.57 -22.08 -6.16
C PHE A 15 -1.92 -20.72 -6.75
N LYS A 16 -1.74 -19.67 -5.95
CA LYS A 16 -1.79 -18.28 -6.41
C LYS A 16 -0.55 -17.55 -5.94
N LEU A 17 0.02 -16.75 -6.83
CA LEU A 17 1.03 -15.76 -6.52
C LEU A 17 0.39 -14.37 -6.49
N SER A 18 0.79 -13.56 -5.52
CA SER A 18 0.40 -12.16 -5.43
C SER A 18 1.62 -11.25 -5.34
N PHE A 19 1.53 -10.11 -6.01
CA PHE A 19 2.47 -9.01 -5.89
C PHE A 19 1.68 -7.72 -5.69
N LYS A 20 2.02 -6.94 -4.68
CA LYS A 20 1.33 -5.69 -4.37
C LYS A 20 2.34 -4.59 -4.05
N VAL A 21 2.09 -3.41 -4.58
CA VAL A 21 2.83 -2.19 -4.24
C VAL A 21 1.82 -1.12 -3.89
N ASP A 22 1.92 -0.57 -2.69
CA ASP A 22 1.09 0.53 -2.23
C ASP A 22 1.94 1.73 -1.84
N THR A 23 1.39 2.92 -2.03
CA THR A 23 1.94 4.16 -1.51
C THR A 23 0.92 4.85 -0.63
N TYR A 24 1.39 5.38 0.48
CA TYR A 24 0.61 6.11 1.45
C TYR A 24 1.18 7.50 1.60
N GLU A 25 0.29 8.49 1.58
CA GLU A 25 0.63 9.89 1.82
C GLU A 25 -0.36 10.45 2.83
N GLN A 26 0.17 10.91 3.96
CA GLN A 26 -0.57 11.68 4.95
C GLN A 26 -0.04 13.11 4.94
N ARG A 27 -0.85 14.01 4.37
CA ARG A 27 -0.58 15.45 4.35
C ARG A 27 -0.66 15.98 5.76
N ASN A 28 0.12 16.99 6.16
CA ASN A 28 0.16 17.56 7.52
C ASN A 28 -1.05 18.47 7.87
N ASN A 29 -1.96 18.75 6.94
CA ASN A 29 -3.03 19.74 7.11
C ASN A 29 -4.36 19.21 7.72
N TRP A 30 -4.28 18.26 8.66
CA TRP A 30 -5.44 17.55 9.26
C TRP A 30 -5.85 18.14 10.62
N ALA A 31 -5.10 19.12 11.12
CA ALA A 31 -5.53 19.92 12.27
C ALA A 31 -6.52 21.01 11.81
N LEU A 32 -7.52 21.32 12.64
CA LEU A 32 -8.34 22.53 12.52
C LEU A 32 -7.42 23.77 12.60
N GLY A 33 -6.91 24.24 11.46
CA GLY A 33 -5.88 25.30 11.36
C GLY A 33 -4.90 25.08 10.21
N SER A 34 -3.69 25.63 10.32
CA SER A 34 -2.63 25.58 9.28
C SER A 34 -1.74 24.32 9.32
N GLY A 35 -2.20 23.23 9.93
CA GLY A 35 -1.36 22.08 10.27
C GLY A 35 -0.32 22.40 11.35
N SER A 36 0.48 21.42 11.76
CA SER A 36 1.56 21.64 12.73
C SER A 36 2.80 22.22 12.04
N PRO A 37 3.23 23.45 12.35
CA PRO A 37 4.38 24.07 11.70
C PRO A 37 5.65 23.22 11.89
N GLY A 38 6.38 22.97 10.80
CA GLY A 38 7.63 22.21 10.81
C GLY A 38 7.48 20.68 10.68
N LEU A 39 6.26 20.14 10.61
CA LEU A 39 6.04 18.72 10.31
C LEU A 39 5.96 18.49 8.79
N ALA A 40 6.85 17.66 8.28
CA ALA A 40 6.80 17.20 6.90
C ALA A 40 5.60 16.26 6.69
N ASN A 41 5.08 16.19 5.46
CA ASN A 41 4.11 15.17 5.10
C ASN A 41 4.73 13.77 5.30
N PHE A 42 3.92 12.83 5.77
CA PHE A 42 4.35 11.44 5.93
C PHE A 42 4.11 10.67 4.64
N TYR A 43 5.14 9.96 4.17
CA TYR A 43 5.08 9.10 2.99
C TYR A 43 5.57 7.71 3.36
N ALA A 44 4.82 6.68 2.96
CA ALA A 44 5.23 5.29 3.10
C ALA A 44 4.99 4.51 1.80
N ARG A 45 5.85 3.51 1.54
CA ARG A 45 5.69 2.57 0.43
C ARG A 45 5.74 1.15 0.98
N PHE A 46 4.76 0.34 0.61
CA PHE A 46 4.65 -1.05 0.99
C PHE A 46 4.81 -1.93 -0.24
N ILE A 47 5.62 -2.98 -0.13
CA ILE A 47 5.79 -3.99 -1.16
C ILE A 47 5.47 -5.33 -0.50
N GLU A 48 4.51 -6.06 -1.06
CA GLU A 48 4.06 -7.35 -0.56
C GLU A 48 4.18 -8.40 -1.67
N VAL A 49 4.74 -9.55 -1.30
CA VAL A 49 4.86 -10.74 -2.16
C VAL A 49 4.22 -11.89 -1.41
N GLY A 50 3.30 -12.60 -2.05
CA GLY A 50 2.56 -13.69 -1.44
C GLY A 50 2.49 -14.93 -2.32
N ILE A 51 2.43 -16.09 -1.66
CA ILE A 51 2.05 -17.36 -2.25
C ILE A 51 0.96 -17.98 -1.37
N SER A 52 -0.12 -18.43 -1.98
CA SER A 52 -1.19 -19.13 -1.27
C SER A 52 -1.54 -20.45 -1.97
N LYS A 53 -1.92 -21.45 -1.17
CA LYS A 53 -2.44 -22.73 -1.65
C LYS A 53 -3.93 -22.82 -1.32
N GLN A 54 -4.74 -23.15 -2.31
CA GLN A 54 -6.15 -23.43 -2.20
C GLN A 54 -6.30 -24.94 -1.91
N PHE A 55 -7.05 -25.29 -0.86
CA PHE A 55 -7.32 -26.66 -0.41
C PHE A 55 -8.74 -27.07 -0.80
#